data_AF-A0A1X7BRQ6-F1
#
_entry.id   AF-A0A1X7BRQ6-F1
#
_cell.length_a   1.000
_cell.length_b   1.000
_cell.length_c   1.000
_cell.angle_alpha   90.00
_cell.angle_beta   90.00
_cell.angle_gamma   90.00
#
_symmetry.space_group_name_H-M   'P 1'
#
loop_
_entity.id
_entity.type
_entity.pdbx_description
1 polymer ?
#
loop_
_entity_poly.entity_id
_entity_poly.type
_entity_poly.pdbx_seq_one_letter_code
_entity_poly.pdbx_strand_id
1 'polypeptide(L)'
;MIPRAGLILMLSFPATAFAGNCAGLGTLAQSAAGGFADGKPDESFNEVESCDLLQNSDGTQTYLCTWQFAYRAPGAAAVFDMLDRLIPVCIRGAQALPADDSVNHPDSYDLRRYRRGDVVISTSLKDKAALEQTLVTLRIDSK
;
A
#
# COMPACT_ATOMS: atom_id res chain seq x y z
N MET A 1 14.48 57.61 -22.26
CA MET A 1 14.93 56.35 -21.62
C MET A 1 13.76 55.83 -20.79
N ILE A 2 13.16 54.70 -21.17
CA ILE A 2 11.95 54.13 -20.54
C ILE A 2 12.36 52.78 -19.92
N PRO A 3 12.23 52.55 -18.60
CA PRO A 3 12.50 51.24 -18.05
C PRO A 3 11.34 50.29 -18.39
N ARG A 4 11.68 49.16 -19.01
CA ARG A 4 10.76 48.06 -19.32
C ARG A 4 10.33 47.38 -18.02
N ALA A 5 9.04 47.37 -17.74
CA ALA A 5 8.43 46.56 -16.69
C ALA A 5 8.53 45.07 -17.07
N GLY A 6 9.31 44.31 -16.29
CA GLY A 6 9.39 42.86 -16.41
C GLY A 6 8.16 42.20 -15.81
N LEU A 7 7.32 41.60 -16.67
CA LEU A 7 6.20 40.77 -16.27
C LEU A 7 6.75 39.43 -15.74
N ILE A 8 6.76 39.24 -14.41
CA ILE A 8 7.06 37.96 -13.78
C ILE A 8 5.82 37.07 -13.90
N LEU A 9 5.85 36.14 -14.85
CA LEU A 9 4.85 35.09 -15.01
C LEU A 9 5.06 34.07 -13.87
N MET A 10 4.30 34.19 -12.78
CA MET A 10 4.25 33.15 -11.76
C MET A 10 3.57 31.91 -12.36
N LEU A 11 4.37 30.92 -12.75
CA LEU A 11 3.91 29.57 -13.04
C LEU A 11 3.50 28.94 -11.70
N SER A 12 2.24 29.11 -11.31
CA SER A 12 1.60 28.31 -10.29
C SER A 12 1.45 26.88 -10.83
N PHE A 13 2.45 26.04 -10.57
CA PHE A 13 2.30 24.60 -10.73
C PHE A 13 1.21 24.15 -9.75
N PRO A 14 0.11 23.53 -10.22
CA PRO A 14 -0.77 22.82 -9.32
C PRO A 14 0.08 21.71 -8.70
N ALA A 15 0.32 21.80 -7.40
CA ALA A 15 0.68 20.63 -6.62
C ALA A 15 -0.55 19.72 -6.68
N THR A 16 -0.61 18.85 -7.70
CA THR A 16 -1.42 17.64 -7.61
C THR A 16 -0.79 16.81 -6.52
N ALA A 17 -1.21 17.09 -5.29
CA ALA A 17 -1.02 16.19 -4.18
C ALA A 17 -1.55 14.83 -4.66
N PHE A 18 -0.67 13.83 -4.71
CA PHE A 18 -1.12 12.46 -4.56
C PHE A 18 -1.78 12.39 -3.19
N ALA A 19 -3.06 12.77 -3.12
CA ALA A 19 -3.96 12.34 -2.07
C ALA A 19 -4.16 10.83 -2.31
N GLY A 20 -3.12 10.04 -2.06
CA GLY A 20 -3.25 8.60 -1.92
C GLY A 20 -4.25 8.42 -0.79
N ASN A 21 -5.45 7.95 -1.14
CA ASN A 21 -6.64 8.08 -0.30
C ASN A 21 -6.43 7.36 1.04
N CYS A 22 -5.97 8.11 2.05
CA CYS A 22 -5.94 7.63 3.44
C CYS A 22 -7.30 7.15 3.91
N ALA A 23 -8.39 7.59 3.26
CA ALA A 23 -9.73 7.06 3.46
C ALA A 23 -9.76 5.53 3.29
N GLY A 24 -9.20 4.98 2.20
CA GLY A 24 -9.19 3.53 1.96
C GLY A 24 -8.37 2.76 3.01
N LEU A 25 -7.09 3.13 3.19
CA LEU A 25 -6.21 2.48 4.17
C LEU A 25 -6.71 2.61 5.61
N GLY A 26 -7.23 3.79 5.97
CA GLY A 26 -7.77 4.06 7.29
C GLY A 26 -8.98 3.19 7.59
N THR A 27 -9.93 3.12 6.65
CA THR A 27 -11.14 2.27 6.78
C THR A 27 -10.77 0.80 6.92
N LEU A 28 -9.85 0.29 6.09
CA LEU A 28 -9.39 -1.10 6.21
C LEU A 28 -8.78 -1.41 7.58
N ALA A 29 -7.86 -0.55 8.04
CA ALA A 29 -7.18 -0.75 9.31
C ALA A 29 -8.13 -0.61 10.51
N GLN A 30 -9.13 0.27 10.41
CA GLN A 30 -10.14 0.44 11.45
C GLN A 30 -11.12 -0.73 11.49
N SER A 31 -11.57 -1.22 10.34
CA SER A 31 -12.41 -2.43 10.24
C SER A 31 -11.66 -3.64 10.79
N ALA A 32 -10.39 -3.83 10.44
CA ALA A 32 -9.56 -4.90 11.00
C ALA A 32 -9.42 -4.80 12.53
N ALA A 33 -9.20 -3.59 13.07
CA ALA A 33 -9.18 -3.37 14.52
C ALA A 33 -10.53 -3.64 15.20
N GLY A 34 -11.64 -3.51 14.48
CA GLY A 34 -12.99 -3.83 14.91
C GLY A 34 -13.43 -5.27 14.62
N GLY A 35 -12.51 -6.16 14.21
CA GLY A 35 -12.85 -7.55 13.90
C GLY A 35 -13.61 -7.73 12.59
N PHE A 36 -13.34 -6.89 11.59
CA PHE A 36 -13.87 -6.99 10.22
C PHE A 36 -15.40 -6.86 10.11
N ALA A 37 -16.02 -6.14 11.05
CA ALA A 37 -17.48 -5.98 11.14
C ALA A 37 -18.14 -5.44 9.85
N ASP A 38 -17.39 -4.71 9.03
CA ASP A 38 -17.89 -4.07 7.81
C ASP A 38 -17.84 -5.00 6.57
N GLY A 39 -17.24 -6.19 6.67
CA GLY A 39 -17.22 -7.19 5.59
C GLY A 39 -16.21 -6.87 4.48
N LYS A 40 -16.56 -7.14 3.20
CA LYS A 40 -15.67 -6.95 2.04
C LYS A 40 -15.26 -5.47 1.93
N PRO A 41 -13.97 -5.17 1.70
CA PRO A 41 -13.55 -3.79 1.64
C PRO A 41 -14.04 -3.10 0.35
N ASP A 42 -14.32 -1.80 0.46
CA ASP A 42 -14.53 -0.95 -0.71
C ASP A 42 -13.23 -0.91 -1.55
N GLU A 43 -13.38 -0.97 -2.87
CA GLU A 43 -12.26 -1.00 -3.84
C GLU A 43 -11.63 0.41 -4.00
N SER A 44 -11.58 1.21 -2.92
CA SER A 44 -11.18 2.62 -2.95
C SER A 44 -9.69 2.85 -3.30
N PHE A 45 -8.96 1.79 -3.66
CA PHE A 45 -7.62 1.85 -4.22
C PHE A 45 -7.72 1.81 -5.74
N ASN A 46 -7.28 2.89 -6.40
CA ASN A 46 -7.17 2.88 -7.86
C ASN A 46 -6.27 1.73 -8.30
N GLU A 47 -6.67 1.05 -9.38
CA GLU A 47 -5.89 0.01 -10.07
C GLU A 47 -5.63 -1.27 -9.24
N VAL A 48 -6.28 -1.42 -8.08
CA VAL A 48 -6.27 -2.71 -7.37
C VAL A 48 -7.03 -3.74 -8.19
N GLU A 49 -6.45 -4.91 -8.40
CA GLU A 49 -7.10 -5.96 -9.17
C GLU A 49 -8.13 -6.71 -8.31
N SER A 50 -7.81 -6.95 -7.05
CA SER A 50 -8.76 -7.48 -6.09
C SER A 50 -8.45 -6.98 -4.69
N CYS A 51 -9.49 -6.77 -3.89
CA CYS A 51 -9.34 -6.68 -2.45
C CYS A 51 -10.46 -7.45 -1.74
N ASP A 52 -10.06 -8.50 -1.01
CA ASP A 52 -10.98 -9.48 -0.45
C ASP A 52 -10.75 -9.65 1.06
N LEU A 53 -11.84 -9.97 1.76
CA LEU A 53 -11.78 -10.45 3.14
C LEU A 53 -11.64 -11.98 3.12
N LEU A 54 -10.51 -12.47 3.61
CA LEU A 54 -10.20 -13.89 3.70
C LEU A 54 -10.34 -14.36 5.14
N GLN A 55 -10.81 -15.59 5.30
CA GLN A 55 -10.73 -16.33 6.56
C GLN A 55 -9.60 -17.34 6.45
N ASN A 56 -8.59 -17.20 7.30
CA ASN A 56 -7.47 -18.13 7.38
C ASN A 56 -7.88 -19.39 8.16
N SER A 57 -7.14 -20.47 7.95
CA SER A 57 -7.35 -21.77 8.60
C SER A 57 -7.21 -21.75 10.13
N ASP A 58 -6.53 -20.75 10.68
CA ASP A 58 -6.40 -20.54 12.13
C ASP A 58 -7.57 -19.72 12.72
N GLY A 59 -8.57 -19.38 11.89
CA GLY A 59 -9.72 -18.58 12.26
C GLY A 59 -9.47 -17.06 12.18
N THR A 60 -8.24 -16.62 11.92
CA THR A 60 -7.93 -15.19 11.74
C THR A 60 -8.54 -14.68 10.43
N GLN A 61 -8.95 -13.43 10.43
CA GLN A 61 -9.44 -12.75 9.24
C GLN A 61 -8.39 -11.78 8.71
N THR A 62 -8.40 -11.60 7.39
CA THR A 62 -7.38 -10.83 6.70
C THR A 62 -7.99 -10.09 5.52
N TYR A 63 -7.75 -8.79 5.41
CA TYR A 63 -7.88 -8.13 4.12
C TYR A 63 -6.66 -8.42 3.26
N LEU A 64 -6.87 -8.91 2.04
CA LEU A 64 -5.81 -9.10 1.05
C LEU A 64 -6.17 -8.29 -0.21
N CYS A 65 -5.47 -7.19 -0.42
CA CYS A 65 -5.51 -6.44 -1.67
C CYS A 65 -4.31 -6.82 -2.55
N THR A 66 -4.54 -6.99 -3.85
CA THR A 66 -3.53 -7.39 -4.82
C THR A 66 -3.53 -6.48 -6.04
N TRP A 67 -2.33 -6.10 -6.49
CA TRP A 67 -2.07 -5.46 -7.77
C TRP A 67 -1.16 -6.39 -8.58
N GLN A 68 -1.49 -6.58 -9.85
CA GLN A 68 -0.66 -7.36 -10.78
C GLN A 68 -0.06 -6.46 -11.84
N PHE A 69 1.22 -6.70 -12.14
CA PHE A 69 1.97 -6.00 -13.15
C PHE A 69 2.72 -6.99 -14.02
N ALA A 70 3.13 -6.54 -15.22
CA ALA A 70 4.13 -7.24 -16.00
C ALA A 70 5.42 -7.44 -15.20
N TYR A 71 6.16 -8.52 -15.48
CA TYR A 71 7.42 -8.85 -14.81
C TYR A 71 8.37 -7.64 -14.73
N ARG A 72 8.77 -7.30 -13.51
CA ARG A 72 9.66 -6.18 -13.14
C ARG A 72 9.22 -4.81 -13.66
N ALA A 73 7.91 -4.62 -13.86
CA ALA A 73 7.40 -3.32 -14.26
C ALA A 73 7.70 -2.25 -13.19
N PRO A 74 8.13 -1.04 -13.58
CA PRO A 74 8.42 0.04 -12.63
C PRO A 74 7.19 0.48 -11.84
N GLY A 75 5.98 0.27 -12.39
CA GLY A 75 4.72 0.54 -11.70
C GLY A 75 4.55 -0.28 -10.41
N ALA A 76 5.06 -1.51 -10.36
CA ALA A 76 4.98 -2.35 -9.17
C ALA A 76 5.79 -1.77 -8.01
N ALA A 77 7.03 -1.36 -8.27
CA ALA A 77 7.88 -0.71 -7.28
C ALA A 77 7.29 0.63 -6.83
N ALA A 78 6.70 1.40 -7.75
CA ALA A 78 6.04 2.67 -7.42
C ALA A 78 4.84 2.49 -6.48
N VAL A 79 3.97 1.49 -6.74
CA VAL A 79 2.84 1.17 -5.85
C VAL A 79 3.32 0.68 -4.50
N PHE A 80 4.33 -0.19 -4.48
CA PHE A 80 4.92 -0.71 -3.25
C PHE A 80 5.49 0.42 -2.36
N ASP A 81 6.30 1.32 -2.94
CA ASP A 81 6.87 2.47 -2.24
C ASP A 81 5.80 3.50 -1.82
N MET A 82 4.76 3.67 -2.62
CA MET A 82 3.63 4.53 -2.26
C MET A 82 2.93 3.98 -1.01
N LEU A 83 2.57 2.69 -0.99
CA LEU A 83 1.90 2.08 0.16
C LEU A 83 2.74 2.21 1.44
N ASP A 84 4.04 1.97 1.33
CA ASP A 84 4.98 2.11 2.44
C ASP A 84 5.01 3.53 3.04
N ARG A 85 4.93 4.56 2.19
CA ARG A 85 4.83 5.95 2.66
C ARG A 85 3.45 6.29 3.24
N LEU A 86 2.38 5.72 2.68
CA LEU A 86 1.02 6.00 3.10
C LEU A 86 0.67 5.35 4.43
N ILE A 87 1.13 4.13 4.70
CA ILE A 87 0.78 3.39 5.93
C ILE A 87 1.04 4.21 7.21
N PRO A 88 2.26 4.71 7.50
CA PRO A 88 2.52 5.45 8.73
C PRO A 88 1.81 6.82 8.77
N VAL A 89 1.47 7.39 7.61
CA VAL A 89 0.75 8.67 7.51
C VAL A 89 -0.74 8.50 7.77
N CYS A 90 -1.36 7.50 7.13
CA CYS A 90 -2.79 7.25 7.17
C CYS A 90 -3.22 6.48 8.41
N ILE A 91 -2.36 5.61 8.93
CA ILE A 91 -2.65 4.76 10.09
C ILE A 91 -1.85 5.28 11.28
N ARG A 92 -2.39 6.33 11.93
CA ARG A 92 -1.72 7.01 13.05
C ARG A 92 -1.33 6.00 14.16
N GLY A 93 -0.04 6.01 14.52
CA GLY A 93 0.52 5.13 15.54
C GLY A 93 0.97 3.76 15.01
N ALA A 94 0.89 3.52 13.69
CA ALA A 94 1.55 2.38 13.07
C ALA A 94 3.07 2.51 13.23
N GLN A 95 3.71 1.46 13.76
CA GLN A 95 5.16 1.37 13.93
C GLN A 95 5.72 0.34 12.97
N ALA A 96 6.80 0.68 12.27
CA ALA A 96 7.51 -0.27 11.42
C ALA A 96 8.02 -1.46 12.25
N LEU A 97 7.83 -2.67 11.73
CA LEU A 97 8.42 -3.88 12.28
C LEU A 97 9.75 -4.19 11.57
N PRO A 98 10.66 -4.94 12.21
CA PRO A 98 11.90 -5.35 11.57
C PRO A 98 11.65 -6.08 10.23
N ALA A 99 12.58 -5.87 9.30
CA ALA A 99 12.62 -6.59 8.04
C ALA A 99 12.67 -8.11 8.28
N ASP A 100 12.09 -8.87 7.37
CA ASP A 100 12.10 -10.33 7.43
C ASP A 100 13.37 -10.87 6.75
N ASP A 101 14.51 -10.74 7.41
CA ASP A 101 15.82 -11.12 6.85
C ASP A 101 16.12 -12.63 7.01
N SER A 102 15.15 -13.43 7.46
CA SER A 102 15.40 -14.79 7.93
C SER A 102 15.47 -15.84 6.82
N VAL A 103 15.12 -15.53 5.57
CA VAL A 103 15.04 -16.52 4.47
C VAL A 103 15.56 -15.94 3.15
N ASN A 104 16.51 -16.63 2.52
CA ASN A 104 16.99 -16.31 1.18
C ASN A 104 16.00 -16.87 0.13
N HIS A 105 15.20 -16.01 -0.49
CA HIS A 105 14.25 -16.43 -1.53
C HIS A 105 14.90 -16.41 -2.93
N PRO A 106 14.72 -17.46 -3.76
CA PRO A 106 15.25 -17.50 -5.14
C PRO A 106 14.51 -16.55 -6.09
N ASP A 107 13.29 -16.14 -5.74
CA ASP A 107 12.55 -15.05 -6.37
C ASP A 107 12.77 -13.75 -5.58
N SER A 108 12.79 -12.60 -6.25
CA SER A 108 12.84 -11.30 -5.56
C SER A 108 11.60 -11.13 -4.70
N TYR A 109 11.80 -10.95 -3.39
CA TYR A 109 10.75 -10.73 -2.40
C TYR A 109 11.18 -9.60 -1.47
N ASP A 110 10.40 -8.53 -1.45
CA ASP A 110 10.53 -7.43 -0.48
C ASP A 110 9.25 -7.38 0.36
N LEU A 111 9.39 -7.23 1.68
CA LEU A 111 8.31 -7.22 2.65
C LEU A 111 8.52 -6.09 3.65
N ARG A 112 7.56 -5.17 3.70
CA ARG A 112 7.50 -4.10 4.69
C ARG A 112 6.31 -4.35 5.61
N ARG A 113 6.52 -4.19 6.92
CA ARG A 113 5.52 -4.52 7.94
C ARG A 113 5.37 -3.41 8.94
N TYR A 114 4.15 -3.22 9.39
CA TYR A 114 3.77 -2.23 10.37
C TYR A 114 2.81 -2.86 11.39
N ARG A 115 2.85 -2.38 12.64
CA ARG A 115 1.92 -2.78 13.68
C ARG A 115 1.23 -1.56 14.30
N ARG A 116 -0.08 -1.68 14.51
CA ARG A 116 -0.88 -0.76 15.33
C ARG A 116 -1.81 -1.57 16.22
N GLY A 117 -1.52 -1.63 17.52
CA GLY A 117 -2.23 -2.52 18.44
C GLY A 117 -2.12 -3.97 17.95
N ASP A 118 -3.26 -4.65 17.84
CA ASP A 118 -3.35 -6.04 17.38
C ASP A 118 -3.45 -6.17 15.84
N VAL A 119 -3.43 -5.04 15.12
CA VAL A 119 -3.44 -5.03 13.66
C VAL A 119 -2.00 -5.06 13.13
N VAL A 120 -1.72 -6.01 12.24
CA VAL A 120 -0.49 -6.07 11.46
C VAL A 120 -0.81 -5.73 10.02
N ILE A 121 -0.11 -4.74 9.48
CA ILE A 121 -0.20 -4.33 8.09
C ILE A 121 1.09 -4.77 7.41
N SER A 122 1.00 -5.47 6.29
CA SER A 122 2.15 -5.90 5.53
C SER A 122 1.96 -5.59 4.05
N THR A 123 3.02 -5.08 3.43
CA THR A 123 3.10 -4.88 1.99
C THR A 123 4.20 -5.77 1.46
N SER A 124 3.95 -6.48 0.37
CA SER A 124 4.98 -7.27 -0.29
C SER A 124 5.06 -6.97 -1.78
N LEU A 125 6.27 -7.00 -2.31
CA LEU A 125 6.59 -6.96 -3.73
C LEU A 125 7.23 -8.30 -4.08
N LYS A 126 6.60 -9.06 -4.98
CA LYS A 126 7.07 -10.38 -5.36
C LYS A 126 7.12 -10.54 -6.87
N ASP A 127 8.30 -10.88 -7.37
CA ASP A 127 8.47 -11.35 -8.75
C ASP A 127 8.06 -12.83 -8.85
N LYS A 128 7.31 -13.18 -9.90
CA LYS A 128 6.96 -14.57 -10.23
C LYS A 128 7.39 -14.85 -11.66
N ALA A 129 8.65 -15.21 -11.84
CA ALA A 129 9.26 -15.39 -13.17
C ALA A 129 8.50 -16.39 -14.04
N ALA A 130 8.03 -17.50 -13.47
CA ALA A 130 7.26 -18.53 -14.18
C ALA A 130 5.89 -18.03 -14.72
N LEU A 131 5.37 -16.93 -14.17
CA LEU A 131 4.11 -16.31 -14.60
C LEU A 131 4.34 -15.02 -15.40
N GLU A 132 5.59 -14.59 -15.58
CA GLU A 132 5.93 -13.29 -16.18
C GLU A 132 5.23 -12.09 -15.51
N GLN A 133 5.09 -12.17 -14.18
CA GLN A 133 4.36 -11.19 -13.38
C GLN A 133 5.18 -10.67 -12.20
N THR A 134 4.87 -9.44 -11.80
CA THR A 134 5.24 -8.88 -10.50
C THR A 134 3.97 -8.53 -9.74
N LEU A 135 3.88 -8.99 -8.50
CA LEU A 135 2.72 -8.79 -7.63
C LEU A 135 3.07 -7.81 -6.53
N VAL A 136 2.17 -6.87 -6.27
CA VAL A 136 2.16 -6.11 -5.02
C VAL A 136 0.96 -6.59 -4.20
N THR A 137 1.17 -6.89 -2.93
CA THR A 137 0.09 -7.29 -2.03
C THR A 137 0.08 -6.41 -0.80
N LEU A 138 -1.08 -5.93 -0.40
CA LEU A 138 -1.34 -5.32 0.90
C LEU A 138 -2.17 -6.32 1.72
N ARG A 139 -1.66 -6.70 2.88
CA ARG A 139 -2.32 -7.62 3.81
C ARG A 139 -2.51 -6.94 5.16
N ILE A 140 -3.74 -6.99 5.69
CA ILE A 140 -4.09 -6.43 7.00
C ILE A 140 -4.74 -7.52 7.83
N ASP A 141 -4.06 -7.90 8.90
CA ASP A 141 -4.44 -8.97 9.81
C ASP A 141 -4.88 -8.39 11.16
N SER A 142 -5.96 -8.91 11.75
CA SER A 142 -6.21 -8.77 13.20
C SER A 142 -5.71 -10.01 13.92
N LYS A 143 -4.85 -9.85 14.92
CA LYS A 143 -4.52 -10.94 15.84
C LYS A 143 -5.56 -11.11 16.93
#